data_AF-A0AA35KCY4-F1
#
_entry.id   AF-A0AA35KCY4-F1
#
_cell.length_a   1.000
_cell.length_b   1.000
_cell.length_c   1.000
_cell.angle_alpha   90.00
_cell.angle_beta   90.00
_cell.angle_gamma   90.00
#
_symmetry.space_group_name_H-M   'P 1'
#
loop_
_entity.id
_entity.type
_entity.pdbx_description
1 polymer ?
#
loop_
_entity_poly.entity_id
_entity_poly.type
_entity_poly.pdbx_seq_one_letter_code
_entity_poly.pdbx_strand_id
1 'polypeptide(L)'
;MRRAARKPTNLAKVAEVVQKSDESPGVYLERLKEAYRQFTPLDPDDPANAPVVKAAFVAQAAPDIRRKIQKTEGFLGHGLEWMLEVAQTTYNQRDEVAQKKKENYQAKKLMALRASNSDPLRLTISRRPTDDCPAAVTPGS
;
A
#
# COMPACT_ATOMS: atom_id res chain seq x y z
N MET A 1 -41.74 30.39 -18.03
CA MET A 1 -40.46 30.14 -17.35
C MET A 1 -40.29 28.65 -17.13
N ARG A 2 -39.29 28.00 -17.74
CA ARG A 2 -38.96 26.59 -17.43
C ARG A 2 -38.18 26.58 -16.12
N ARG A 3 -38.83 26.23 -15.01
CA ARG A 3 -38.11 25.73 -13.83
C ARG A 3 -37.51 24.39 -14.25
N ALA A 4 -36.24 24.38 -14.61
CA ALA A 4 -35.50 23.13 -14.74
C ALA A 4 -35.64 22.40 -13.40
N ALA A 5 -36.12 21.15 -13.43
CA ALA A 5 -36.18 20.31 -12.25
C ALA A 5 -34.75 20.17 -11.71
N ARG A 6 -34.43 20.89 -10.63
CA ARG A 6 -33.10 20.85 -10.02
C ARG A 6 -32.97 19.47 -9.39
N LYS A 7 -31.98 18.67 -9.82
CA LYS A 7 -31.59 17.47 -9.06
C LYS A 7 -31.36 17.91 -7.60
N PRO A 8 -31.96 17.23 -6.61
CA PRO A 8 -31.69 17.55 -5.22
C PRO A 8 -30.21 17.34 -4.92
N THR A 9 -29.56 18.34 -4.32
CA THR A 9 -28.17 18.24 -3.91
C THR A 9 -28.05 17.27 -2.73
N ASN A 10 -27.26 16.22 -2.87
CA ASN A 10 -26.96 15.26 -1.82
C ASN A 10 -25.45 15.17 -1.59
N LEU A 11 -24.93 16.05 -0.73
CA LEU A 11 -23.51 16.09 -0.36
C LEU A 11 -23.10 14.92 0.56
N ALA A 12 -24.05 14.33 1.29
CA ALA A 12 -23.77 13.16 2.12
C ALA A 12 -23.27 12.00 1.26
N LYS A 13 -23.90 11.79 0.10
CA LYS A 13 -23.46 10.77 -0.87
C LYS A 13 -22.09 11.06 -1.48
N VAL A 14 -21.74 12.33 -1.68
CA VAL A 14 -20.39 12.71 -2.14
C VAL A 14 -19.34 12.45 -1.05
N ALA A 15 -19.68 12.73 0.21
CA ALA A 15 -18.79 12.51 1.35
C ALA A 15 -18.51 11.02 1.63
N GLU A 16 -19.40 10.11 1.22
CA GLU A 16 -19.19 8.66 1.28
C GLU A 16 -18.02 8.19 0.36
N VAL A 17 -17.61 8.99 -0.62
CA VAL A 17 -16.53 8.64 -1.55
C VAL A 17 -15.16 8.87 -0.92
N VAL A 18 -14.71 7.94 -0.09
CA VAL A 18 -13.35 7.97 0.48
C VAL A 18 -12.41 7.12 -0.36
N GLN A 19 -11.15 7.56 -0.51
CA GLN A 19 -10.10 6.80 -1.16
C GLN A 19 -9.75 5.55 -0.35
N LYS A 20 -9.84 4.38 -0.98
CA LYS A 20 -9.44 3.11 -0.35
C LYS A 20 -7.91 2.94 -0.31
N SER A 21 -7.41 2.06 0.54
CA SER A 21 -5.96 1.82 0.69
C SER A 21 -5.28 1.26 -0.58
N ASP A 22 -6.03 0.51 -1.36
CA ASP A 22 -5.64 -0.21 -2.59
C ASP A 22 -6.14 0.51 -3.87
N GLU A 23 -6.76 1.68 -3.71
CA GLU A 23 -7.31 2.45 -4.82
C GLU A 23 -6.32 3.53 -5.24
N SER A 24 -5.96 3.53 -6.54
CA SER A 24 -5.10 4.57 -7.08
C SER A 24 -5.77 5.95 -6.98
N PRO A 25 -5.00 7.02 -6.74
CA PRO A 25 -5.53 8.38 -6.67
C PRO A 25 -6.34 8.82 -7.88
N GLY A 26 -5.97 8.37 -9.09
CA GLY A 26 -6.72 8.66 -10.32
C GLY A 26 -8.09 8.01 -10.36
N VAL A 27 -8.19 6.72 -9.99
CA VAL A 27 -9.48 6.01 -9.92
C VAL A 27 -10.39 6.64 -8.86
N TYR A 28 -9.81 7.00 -7.71
CA TYR A 28 -10.53 7.72 -6.66
C TYR A 28 -11.06 9.08 -7.15
N LEU A 29 -10.23 9.88 -7.84
CA LEU A 29 -10.66 11.18 -8.37
C LEU A 29 -11.84 11.03 -9.33
N GLU A 30 -11.80 10.06 -10.22
CA GLU A 30 -12.91 9.81 -11.15
C GLU A 30 -14.20 9.43 -10.42
N ARG A 31 -14.14 8.57 -9.39
CA ARG A 31 -15.32 8.28 -8.56
C ARG A 31 -15.85 9.51 -7.84
N LEU A 32 -14.96 10.39 -7.37
CA LEU A 32 -15.35 11.62 -6.69
C LEU A 32 -16.08 12.56 -7.66
N LYS A 33 -15.53 12.78 -8.85
CA LYS A 33 -16.17 13.57 -9.91
C LYS A 33 -17.53 12.97 -10.31
N GLU A 34 -17.60 11.65 -10.46
CA GLU A 34 -18.84 10.98 -10.79
C GLU A 34 -19.93 11.17 -9.72
N ALA A 35 -19.56 11.12 -8.43
CA ALA A 35 -20.50 11.40 -7.36
C ALA A 35 -21.01 12.85 -7.40
N TYR A 36 -20.16 13.82 -7.73
CA TYR A 36 -20.61 15.20 -7.95
C TYR A 36 -21.60 15.29 -9.12
N ARG A 37 -21.32 14.67 -10.28
CA ARG A 37 -22.23 14.62 -11.44
C ARG A 37 -23.57 13.93 -11.15
N GLN A 38 -23.53 12.89 -10.32
CA GLN A 38 -24.71 12.08 -10.02
C GLN A 38 -25.61 12.72 -8.97
N PHE A 39 -25.02 13.19 -7.86
CA PHE A 39 -25.74 13.58 -6.65
C PHE A 39 -25.82 15.10 -6.45
N THR A 40 -25.20 15.89 -7.33
CA THR A 40 -25.26 17.35 -7.24
C THR A 40 -25.51 17.95 -8.63
N PRO A 41 -26.04 19.18 -8.71
CA PRO A 41 -26.10 19.93 -9.97
C PRO A 41 -24.76 20.59 -10.34
N LEU A 42 -23.72 20.41 -9.53
CA LEU A 42 -22.40 21.02 -9.71
C LEU A 42 -21.59 20.21 -10.72
N ASP A 43 -21.02 20.88 -11.72
CA ASP A 43 -20.11 20.27 -12.68
C ASP A 43 -18.69 20.25 -12.11
N PRO A 44 -18.12 19.08 -11.78
CA PRO A 44 -16.79 18.99 -11.18
C PRO A 44 -15.64 19.38 -12.14
N ASP A 45 -15.90 19.45 -13.45
CA ASP A 45 -14.89 19.82 -14.45
C ASP A 45 -14.90 21.32 -14.79
N ASP A 46 -15.89 22.06 -14.29
CA ASP A 46 -15.93 23.52 -14.38
C ASP A 46 -14.86 24.15 -13.46
N PRO A 47 -13.97 25.01 -13.99
CA PRO A 47 -12.98 25.74 -13.19
C PRO A 47 -13.55 26.50 -11.99
N ALA A 48 -14.78 27.01 -12.08
CA ALA A 48 -15.46 27.69 -10.98
C ALA A 48 -15.72 26.77 -9.78
N ASN A 49 -15.84 25.46 -10.03
CA ASN A 49 -16.10 24.44 -9.03
C ASN A 49 -14.82 23.72 -8.57
N ALA A 50 -13.66 24.01 -9.18
CA ALA A 50 -12.38 23.42 -8.78
C ALA A 50 -12.08 23.54 -7.27
N PRO A 51 -12.37 24.65 -6.56
CA PRO A 51 -12.11 24.75 -5.12
C PRO A 51 -12.83 23.68 -4.29
N VAL A 52 -14.09 23.35 -4.61
CA VAL A 52 -14.85 22.34 -3.85
C VAL A 52 -14.34 20.93 -4.13
N VAL A 53 -13.99 20.63 -5.38
CA VAL A 53 -13.42 19.33 -5.76
C VAL A 53 -12.05 19.13 -5.13
N LYS A 54 -11.19 20.17 -5.11
CA LYS A 54 -9.88 20.13 -4.43
C LYS A 54 -10.02 19.87 -2.93
N ALA A 55 -10.93 20.59 -2.28
CA ALA A 55 -11.16 20.42 -0.84
C ALA A 55 -11.63 18.99 -0.52
N ALA A 56 -12.59 18.46 -1.28
CA ALA A 56 -13.08 17.09 -1.12
C ALA A 56 -11.97 16.06 -1.41
N PHE A 57 -11.19 16.26 -2.48
CA PHE A 57 -10.08 15.38 -2.84
C PHE A 57 -9.12 15.18 -1.66
N VAL A 58 -8.66 16.27 -1.04
CA VAL A 58 -7.74 16.22 0.11
C VAL A 58 -8.41 15.64 1.36
N ALA A 59 -9.64 16.05 1.68
CA ALA A 59 -10.34 15.61 2.88
C ALA A 59 -10.60 14.09 2.85
N GLN A 60 -11.05 13.58 1.70
CA GLN A 60 -11.47 12.20 1.49
C GLN A 60 -10.34 11.29 0.96
N ALA A 61 -9.12 11.82 0.76
CA ALA A 61 -7.94 11.01 0.44
C ALA A 61 -7.51 10.12 1.61
N ALA A 62 -6.73 9.09 1.29
CA ALA A 62 -6.14 8.20 2.29
C ALA A 62 -5.25 8.99 3.29
N PRO A 63 -5.16 8.60 4.58
CA PRO A 63 -4.55 9.43 5.62
C PRO A 63 -3.08 9.83 5.41
N ASP A 64 -2.26 8.98 4.82
CA ASP A 64 -0.87 9.25 4.46
C ASP A 64 -0.74 10.16 3.23
N ILE A 65 -1.60 9.98 2.21
CA ILE A 65 -1.67 10.88 1.05
C ILE A 65 -2.10 12.28 1.50
N ARG A 66 -3.18 12.38 2.28
CA ARG A 66 -3.65 13.63 2.86
C ARG A 66 -2.55 14.34 3.65
N ARG A 67 -1.84 13.60 4.51
CA ARG A 67 -0.69 14.14 5.27
C ARG A 67 0.44 14.60 4.36
N LYS A 68 0.70 13.90 3.25
CA LYS A 68 1.76 14.32 2.31
C LYS A 68 1.40 15.63 1.63
N ILE A 69 0.17 15.75 1.11
CA ILE A 69 -0.31 16.96 0.42
C ILE A 69 -0.29 18.17 1.37
N GLN A 70 -0.82 18.01 2.60
CA GLN A 70 -0.91 19.10 3.58
C GLN A 70 0.43 19.55 4.15
N LYS A 71 1.48 18.71 4.06
CA LYS A 71 2.83 19.05 4.53
C LYS A 71 3.60 19.94 3.55
N THR A 72 3.19 20.01 2.29
CA THR A 72 3.86 20.88 1.33
C THR A 72 3.42 22.33 1.55
N GLU A 73 4.39 23.22 1.68
CA GLU A 73 4.13 24.65 1.79
C GLU A 73 3.35 25.17 0.58
N GLY A 74 2.37 26.05 0.81
CA GLY A 74 1.58 26.61 -0.28
C GLY A 74 0.59 25.64 -0.95
N PHE A 75 0.28 24.47 -0.34
CA PHE A 75 -0.62 23.49 -0.97
C PHE A 75 -2.00 24.03 -1.37
N LEU A 76 -2.50 25.06 -0.68
CA LEU A 76 -3.77 25.73 -1.02
C LEU A 76 -3.69 26.47 -2.37
N GLY A 77 -2.51 26.93 -2.76
CA GLY A 77 -2.25 27.61 -4.04
C GLY A 77 -2.08 26.65 -5.21
N HIS A 78 -1.88 25.36 -4.97
CA HIS A 78 -1.75 24.37 -6.02
C HIS A 78 -3.09 23.94 -6.62
N GLY A 79 -3.02 23.46 -7.87
CA GLY A 79 -4.14 22.91 -8.62
C GLY A 79 -4.43 21.45 -8.28
N LEU A 80 -5.54 20.94 -8.79
CA LEU A 80 -5.95 19.54 -8.63
C LEU A 80 -4.93 18.58 -9.26
N GLU A 81 -4.36 18.94 -10.41
CA GLU A 81 -3.34 18.15 -11.12
C GLU A 81 -2.11 17.86 -10.24
N TRP A 82 -1.57 18.91 -9.61
CA TRP A 82 -0.44 18.77 -8.69
C TRP A 82 -0.79 17.90 -7.48
N MET A 83 -1.99 18.03 -6.93
CA MET A 83 -2.45 17.19 -5.82
C MET A 83 -2.54 15.72 -6.24
N LEU A 84 -2.99 15.45 -7.47
CA LEU A 84 -3.06 14.11 -8.04
C LEU A 84 -1.67 13.50 -8.23
N GLU A 85 -0.70 14.28 -8.74
CA GLU A 85 0.68 13.84 -8.92
C GLU A 85 1.31 13.43 -7.57
N VAL A 86 1.22 14.29 -6.56
CA VAL A 86 1.74 14.00 -5.20
C VAL A 86 1.07 12.76 -4.61
N ALA A 87 -0.25 12.62 -4.80
CA ALA A 87 -0.98 11.46 -4.35
C ALA A 87 -0.48 10.19 -5.05
N GLN A 88 -0.25 10.24 -6.37
CA GLN A 88 0.20 9.10 -7.15
C GLN A 88 1.60 8.66 -6.76
N THR A 89 2.53 9.61 -6.58
CA THR A 89 3.88 9.32 -6.06
C THR A 89 3.81 8.68 -4.68
N THR A 90 2.97 9.20 -3.79
CA THR A 90 2.83 8.67 -2.42
C THR A 90 2.24 7.26 -2.43
N TYR A 91 1.26 7.01 -3.29
CA TYR A 91 0.66 5.70 -3.46
C TYR A 91 1.69 4.68 -3.96
N ASN A 92 2.45 5.01 -5.01
CA ASN A 92 3.46 4.11 -5.59
C ASN A 92 4.59 3.79 -4.58
N GLN A 93 4.99 4.78 -3.76
CA GLN A 93 5.99 4.57 -2.70
C GLN A 93 5.54 3.54 -1.66
N ARG A 94 4.23 3.32 -1.47
CA ARG A 94 3.74 2.26 -0.56
C ARG A 94 4.15 0.88 -1.05
N ASP A 95 3.96 0.63 -2.34
CA ASP A 95 4.22 -0.67 -2.96
C ASP A 95 5.72 -0.97 -2.96
N GLU A 96 6.55 0.02 -3.29
CA GLU A 96 8.00 -0.10 -3.23
C GLU A 96 8.51 -0.40 -1.82
N VAL A 97 8.03 0.33 -0.81
CA VAL A 97 8.42 0.12 0.59
C VAL A 97 7.94 -1.24 1.09
N ALA A 98 6.73 -1.67 0.74
CA ALA A 98 6.18 -2.96 1.11
C ALA A 98 6.99 -4.10 0.48
N GLN A 99 7.34 -3.99 -0.80
CA GLN A 99 8.13 -4.97 -1.51
C GLN A 99 9.54 -5.10 -0.93
N LYS A 100 10.23 -3.97 -0.73
CA LYS A 100 11.57 -3.95 -0.12
C LYS A 100 11.58 -4.53 1.30
N LYS A 101 10.53 -4.30 2.09
CA LYS A 101 10.39 -4.93 3.41
C LYS A 101 10.23 -6.44 3.33
N LYS A 102 9.44 -6.96 2.38
CA LYS A 102 9.30 -8.40 2.14
C LYS A 102 10.63 -9.02 1.74
N GLU A 103 11.35 -8.41 0.81
CA GLU A 103 12.67 -8.87 0.37
C GLU A 103 13.68 -8.89 1.52
N ASN A 104 13.75 -7.82 2.30
CA ASN A 104 14.62 -7.77 3.49
C ASN A 104 14.25 -8.85 4.52
N TYR A 105 12.96 -9.11 4.73
CA TYR A 105 12.52 -10.18 5.62
C TYR A 105 12.96 -11.56 5.09
N GLN A 106 12.77 -11.83 3.80
CA GLN A 106 13.19 -13.09 3.18
C GLN A 106 14.71 -13.26 3.21
N ALA A 107 15.47 -12.22 2.91
CA ALA A 107 16.93 -12.24 2.98
C ALA A 107 17.41 -12.54 4.41
N LYS A 108 16.85 -11.87 5.43
CA LYS A 108 17.16 -12.14 6.84
C LYS A 108 16.80 -13.57 7.25
N LYS A 109 15.64 -14.07 6.82
CA LYS A 109 15.22 -15.45 7.09
C LYS A 109 16.16 -16.47 6.44
N LEU A 110 16.58 -16.24 5.20
CA LEU A 110 17.53 -17.11 4.51
C LEU A 110 18.92 -17.09 5.17
N MET A 111 19.40 -15.92 5.60
CA MET A 111 20.66 -15.79 6.34
C MET A 111 20.62 -16.53 7.67
N ALA A 112 19.53 -16.40 8.44
CA ALA A 112 19.36 -17.13 9.70
C ALA A 112 19.31 -18.64 9.48
N LEU A 113 18.62 -19.11 8.43
CA LEU A 113 18.58 -20.53 8.08
C LEU A 113 19.98 -21.03 7.68
N ARG A 114 20.72 -20.27 6.87
CA ARG A 114 22.10 -20.61 6.48
C ARG A 114 23.01 -20.68 7.70
N ALA A 115 22.94 -19.70 8.61
CA ALA A 115 23.72 -19.70 9.85
C ALA A 115 23.45 -20.95 10.70
N SER A 116 22.17 -21.31 10.89
CA SER A 116 21.77 -22.51 11.64
C SER A 116 22.17 -23.85 11.00
N ASN A 117 22.42 -23.85 9.67
CA ASN A 117 22.88 -25.03 8.94
C ASN A 117 24.41 -25.10 8.84
N SER A 118 25.12 -23.98 9.07
CA SER A 118 26.59 -23.92 9.12
C SER A 118 27.17 -24.15 10.52
N ASP A 119 26.33 -24.34 11.55
CA ASP A 119 26.79 -24.68 12.90
C ASP A 119 27.46 -26.07 12.92
N PRO A 120 28.79 -26.18 13.14
CA PRO A 120 29.50 -27.45 13.11
C PRO A 120 29.06 -28.40 14.25
N LEU A 121 28.35 -27.89 15.26
CA LEU A 121 27.79 -28.66 16.36
C LEU A 121 26.51 -29.44 15.99
N ARG A 122 25.90 -29.21 14.82
CA ARG A 122 24.68 -29.92 14.38
C ARG A 122 24.96 -31.09 13.43
N LEU A 123 26.11 -31.12 12.76
CA LEU A 123 26.53 -32.21 11.86
C LEU A 123 27.18 -33.40 12.60
N THR A 124 27.44 -33.27 13.91
CA THR A 124 28.15 -34.30 14.70
C THR A 124 27.22 -35.24 15.49
N ILE A 125 25.91 -34.97 15.57
CA ILE A 125 24.94 -35.84 16.30
C ILE A 125 24.49 -37.05 15.45
N SER A 126 25.13 -37.31 14.30
CA SER A 126 24.97 -38.56 13.54
C SER A 126 26.30 -39.28 13.30
N ARG A 127 27.15 -39.36 14.31
CA ARG A 127 28.08 -40.49 14.44
C ARG A 127 27.89 -41.06 15.83
N ARG A 128 27.16 -42.18 15.91
CA ARG A 128 27.31 -43.11 17.04
C ARG A 128 28.67 -43.80 16.87
N PRO A 129 29.62 -43.66 17.78
CA PRO A 129 30.70 -44.62 17.93
C PRO A 129 30.29 -45.66 18.98
N THR A 130 30.44 -46.95 18.66
CA THR A 130 30.49 -48.16 19.53
C THR A 130 29.92 -49.32 18.71
N ASP A 131 30.58 -50.45 18.47
CA ASP A 131 31.88 -50.98 18.84
C ASP A 131 32.30 -51.96 17.74
N ASP A 132 33.56 -51.86 17.29
CA ASP A 132 34.21 -52.92 16.53
C ASP A 132 34.50 -54.07 17.52
N CYS A 133 33.66 -55.11 17.52
CA CYS A 133 33.98 -56.36 18.19
C CYS A 133 34.86 -57.21 17.26
N PRO A 134 36.14 -57.51 17.59
CA PRO A 134 36.86 -58.54 16.88
C PRO A 134 36.45 -59.91 17.46
N ALA A 135 35.60 -60.65 16.75
CA ALA A 135 35.40 -62.06 17.04
C ALA A 135 36.64 -62.83 16.56
N ALA A 136 37.38 -63.35 17.53
CA ALA A 136 38.60 -64.12 17.37
C ALA A 136 38.41 -65.29 16.39
N VAL A 137 39.36 -65.42 15.47
CA VAL A 137 39.61 -66.67 14.75
C VAL A 137 40.29 -67.64 15.71
N THR A 138 39.73 -68.82 15.91
CA THR A 138 40.40 -69.94 16.58
C THR A 138 40.73 -71.01 15.54
N PRO A 139 41.99 -71.44 15.36
CA PRO A 139 42.30 -72.62 14.59
C PRO A 139 42.48 -73.84 15.50
N GLY A 140 42.00 -75.00 15.02
CA GLY A 140 42.57 -76.32 15.35
C GLY A 140 41.85 -77.13 16.43
N SER A 141 41.19 -78.22 16.01
CA SER A 141 41.78 -79.57 16.02
C SER A 141 41.04 -80.48 15.04
#